data_AF-A0AA40SZU8-F1
#
_entry.id   AF-A0AA40SZU8-F1
#
_cell.length_a   1.000
_cell.length_b   1.000
_cell.length_c   1.000
_cell.angle_alpha   90.00
_cell.angle_beta   90.00
_cell.angle_gamma   90.00
#
_symmetry.space_group_name_H-M   'P 1'
#
loop_
_entity.id
_entity.type
_entity.pdbx_description
1 polymer ?
#
loop_
_entity_poly.entity_id
_entity_poly.type
_entity_poly.pdbx_seq_one_letter_code
_entity_poly.pdbx_strand_id
1 'polypeptide(L)'
;MSAKDKFHDVVKLGLQKDGWTITDDPLHIEWGLVELYIDLGAEKIIAAEREGQKIAVEVKSFLGQSTISEFHTALGQFINYRFALSQEQPERILYLAVPLDTYETFFKLPFTQIIIQ
;
A
#
# COMPACT_ATOMS: atom_id res chain seq x y z
N MET A 1 16.40 11.63 -4.86
CA MET A 1 15.16 10.97 -4.40
C MET A 1 14.08 11.18 -5.44
N SER A 2 13.38 10.12 -5.82
CA SER A 2 12.27 10.18 -6.77
C SER A 2 11.03 10.84 -6.11
N ALA A 3 10.04 11.26 -6.89
CA ALA A 3 8.78 11.73 -6.34
C ALA A 3 8.09 10.63 -5.50
N LYS A 4 8.18 9.37 -5.93
CA LYS A 4 7.65 8.21 -5.20
C LYS A 4 8.26 8.06 -3.80
N ASP A 5 9.58 8.25 -3.67
CA ASP A 5 10.25 8.21 -2.36
C ASP A 5 9.71 9.29 -1.41
N LYS A 6 9.34 10.47 -1.92
CA LYS A 6 8.78 11.53 -1.05
C LYS A 6 7.41 11.16 -0.49
N PHE A 7 6.54 10.53 -1.27
CA PHE A 7 5.23 10.09 -0.78
C PHE A 7 5.37 9.01 0.29
N HIS A 8 6.30 8.07 0.07
CA HIS A 8 6.66 7.06 1.04
C HIS A 8 7.08 7.66 2.39
N ASP A 9 8.03 8.60 2.36
CA ASP A 9 8.53 9.28 3.56
C ASP A 9 7.42 10.08 4.28
N VAL A 10 6.52 10.72 3.52
CA VAL A 10 5.38 11.47 4.07
C VAL A 10 4.41 10.53 4.80
N VAL A 11 4.08 9.37 4.21
CA VAL A 11 3.21 8.38 4.85
C VAL A 11 3.86 7.83 6.12
N LYS A 12 5.16 7.46 6.04
CA LYS A 12 5.93 7.00 7.20
C LYS A 12 5.92 8.00 8.35
N LEU A 13 6.20 9.27 8.05
CA LEU A 13 6.18 10.34 9.04
C LEU A 13 4.78 10.57 9.61
N GLY A 14 3.75 10.47 8.77
CA GLY A 14 2.34 10.56 9.19
C GLY A 14 1.96 9.47 10.19
N LEU A 15 2.30 8.22 9.88
CA LEU A 15 2.12 7.07 10.78
C LEU A 15 2.83 7.30 12.12
N GLN A 16 4.11 7.70 12.10
CA GLN A 16 4.87 7.98 13.32
C GLN A 16 4.27 9.10 14.16
N LYS A 17 3.80 10.18 13.54
CA LYS A 17 3.12 11.29 14.23
C LYS A 17 1.78 10.87 14.86
N ASP A 18 1.11 9.91 14.25
CA ASP A 18 -0.12 9.30 14.78
C ASP A 18 0.17 8.19 15.81
N GLY A 19 1.43 8.02 16.24
CA GLY A 19 1.80 7.07 17.29
C GLY A 19 1.98 5.63 16.82
N TRP A 20 2.08 5.38 15.52
CA TRP A 20 2.46 4.07 14.98
C TRP A 20 3.97 3.87 15.05
N THR A 21 4.39 2.68 15.46
CA THR A 21 5.78 2.24 15.41
C THR A 21 6.03 1.53 14.09
N ILE A 22 6.97 2.02 13.28
CA ILE A 22 7.36 1.34 12.03
C ILE A 22 8.21 0.12 12.39
N THR A 23 7.78 -1.07 11.96
CA THR A 23 8.50 -2.33 12.24
C THR A 23 9.41 -2.72 11.08
N ASP A 24 8.96 -2.51 9.84
CA ASP A 24 9.67 -2.88 8.62
C ASP A 24 9.43 -1.86 7.50
N ASP A 25 10.49 -1.54 6.77
CA ASP A 25 10.44 -0.61 5.64
C ASP A 25 11.64 -0.89 4.70
N PRO A 26 11.49 -1.75 3.68
CA PRO A 26 10.24 -2.38 3.25
C PRO A 26 9.91 -3.67 4.03
N LEU A 27 8.61 -3.93 4.19
CA LEU A 27 8.07 -5.22 4.61
C LEU A 27 8.27 -6.25 3.50
N HIS A 28 8.99 -7.33 3.81
CA HIS A 28 9.18 -8.46 2.90
C HIS A 28 8.20 -9.57 3.26
N ILE A 29 7.45 -10.06 2.26
CA ILE A 29 6.47 -11.14 2.41
C ILE A 29 6.68 -12.11 1.26
N GLU A 30 6.97 -13.36 1.59
CA GLU A 30 7.16 -14.44 0.63
C GLU A 30 6.03 -15.44 0.80
N TRP A 31 5.38 -15.83 -0.30
CA TRP A 31 4.39 -16.89 -0.26
C TRP A 31 4.41 -17.73 -1.55
N GLY A 32 4.74 -19.02 -1.42
CA GLY A 32 4.83 -19.99 -2.52
C GLY A 32 6.10 -19.90 -3.38
N LEU A 33 6.10 -20.61 -4.52
CA LEU A 33 7.15 -20.55 -5.57
C LEU A 33 6.97 -19.36 -6.53
N VAL A 34 5.89 -18.61 -6.37
CA VAL A 34 5.74 -17.34 -7.06
C VAL A 34 6.57 -16.35 -6.28
N GLU A 35 7.78 -16.10 -6.77
CA GLU A 35 8.54 -14.90 -6.40
C GLU A 35 7.70 -13.68 -6.79
N LEU A 36 6.76 -13.32 -5.93
CA LEU A 36 6.04 -12.05 -5.93
C LEU A 36 7.04 -10.89 -6.09
N TYR A 37 8.29 -11.08 -5.68
CA TYR A 37 9.47 -10.28 -5.98
C TYR A 37 9.60 -9.77 -7.42
N ILE A 38 9.24 -10.54 -8.46
CA ILE A 38 9.55 -10.15 -9.85
C ILE A 38 8.62 -9.03 -10.35
N ASP A 39 7.35 -9.00 -9.94
CA ASP A 39 6.41 -7.90 -10.26
C ASP A 39 6.33 -6.82 -9.16
N LEU A 40 6.83 -7.12 -7.95
CA LEU A 40 6.70 -6.27 -6.75
C LEU A 40 8.01 -5.63 -6.28
N GLY A 41 9.15 -5.96 -6.88
CA GLY A 41 10.48 -5.50 -6.47
C GLY A 41 10.74 -3.98 -6.52
N ALA A 42 9.74 -3.17 -6.84
CA ALA A 42 9.85 -1.71 -6.96
C ALA A 42 9.01 -0.91 -5.95
N GLU A 43 8.09 -1.53 -5.20
CA GLU A 43 7.15 -0.80 -4.35
C GLU A 43 7.30 -1.18 -2.87
N LYS A 44 7.61 -0.17 -2.04
CA LYS A 44 7.98 -0.34 -0.63
C LYS A 44 6.73 -0.34 0.24
N ILE A 45 6.35 -1.51 0.77
CA ILE A 45 5.30 -1.61 1.79
C ILE A 45 5.89 -1.23 3.14
N ILE A 46 5.18 -0.38 3.88
CA ILE A 46 5.52 -0.03 5.27
C ILE A 46 4.77 -0.97 6.21
N ALA A 47 5.48 -1.63 7.11
CA ALA A 47 4.87 -2.32 8.24
C ALA A 47 4.85 -1.41 9.48
N ALA A 48 3.72 -1.34 10.16
CA ALA A 48 3.63 -0.58 11.40
C ALA A 48 2.72 -1.27 12.43
N GLU A 49 2.90 -0.91 13.70
CA GLU A 49 2.08 -1.40 14.81
C GLU A 49 1.75 -0.30 15.83
N ARG A 50 0.57 -0.42 16.45
CA ARG A 50 0.09 0.46 17.53
C ARG A 50 -0.91 -0.29 18.40
N GLU A 51 -0.69 -0.32 19.72
CA GLU A 51 -1.64 -0.91 20.70
C GLU A 51 -2.12 -2.33 20.33
N GLY A 52 -1.22 -3.18 19.84
CA GLY A 52 -1.54 -4.55 19.41
C GLY A 52 -2.18 -4.68 18.03
N GLN A 53 -2.46 -3.56 17.36
CA GLN A 53 -2.89 -3.55 15.95
C GLN A 53 -1.66 -3.55 15.05
N LYS A 54 -1.67 -4.40 14.01
CA LYS A 54 -0.61 -4.46 12.99
C LYS A 54 -1.18 -4.08 11.63
N ILE A 55 -0.46 -3.23 10.91
CA ILE A 55 -0.82 -2.83 9.55
C ILE A 55 0.34 -3.00 8.58
N ALA A 56 0.00 -3.21 7.33
CA ALA A 56 0.86 -3.03 6.17
C ALA A 56 0.28 -1.88 5.34
N VAL A 57 1.12 -1.00 4.81
CA VAL A 57 0.67 0.16 4.04
C VAL A 57 1.42 0.18 2.70
N GLU A 58 0.67 -0.03 1.63
CA GLU A 58 1.13 0.16 0.26
C GLU A 58 0.93 1.62 -0.15
N VAL A 59 2.00 2.32 -0.52
CA VAL A 59 1.96 3.76 -0.82
C VAL A 59 1.90 3.99 -2.32
N LYS A 60 0.83 4.63 -2.82
CA LYS A 60 0.69 5.03 -4.23
C LYS A 60 0.65 6.53 -4.37
N SER A 61 1.45 7.06 -5.30
CA SER A 61 1.49 8.51 -5.56
C SER A 61 0.46 8.99 -6.59
N PHE A 62 -0.03 8.13 -7.48
CA PHE A 62 -0.96 8.48 -8.57
C PHE A 62 -0.49 9.70 -9.40
N LEU A 63 0.80 9.73 -9.75
CA LEU A 63 1.45 10.83 -10.50
C LEU A 63 1.72 10.48 -11.96
N GLY A 64 1.36 9.27 -12.38
CA GLY A 64 1.51 8.81 -13.74
C GLY A 64 0.55 9.52 -14.70
N GLN A 65 0.70 9.22 -15.98
CA GLN A 65 -0.11 9.85 -17.03
C GLN A 65 -1.58 9.39 -17.01
N SER A 66 -1.88 8.27 -16.35
CA SER A 66 -3.21 7.64 -16.35
C SER A 66 -3.54 7.09 -14.97
N THR A 67 -4.41 7.78 -14.24
CA THR A 67 -4.90 7.37 -12.92
C THR A 67 -5.58 6.00 -12.96
N ILE A 68 -6.31 5.70 -14.05
CA ILE A 68 -6.98 4.40 -14.22
C ILE A 68 -5.98 3.25 -14.41
N SER A 69 -4.90 3.48 -15.16
CA SER A 69 -3.85 2.47 -15.34
C SER A 69 -3.11 2.21 -14.03
N GLU A 70 -2.75 3.27 -13.29
CA GLU A 70 -2.17 3.14 -11.95
C GLU A 70 -3.11 2.43 -10.96
N PHE A 71 -4.42 2.67 -11.08
CA PHE A 71 -5.42 1.99 -10.26
C PHE A 71 -5.47 0.48 -10.54
N HIS A 72 -5.45 0.06 -11.81
CA HIS A 72 -5.41 -1.37 -12.15
C HIS A 72 -4.16 -2.06 -11.59
N THR A 73 -3.01 -1.41 -11.68
CA THR A 73 -1.76 -1.90 -11.08
C THR A 73 -1.88 -1.99 -9.56
N ALA A 74 -2.32 -0.91 -8.90
CA ALA A 74 -2.51 -0.86 -7.45
C ALA A 74 -3.49 -1.93 -6.95
N LEU A 75 -4.59 -2.14 -7.66
CA LEU A 75 -5.59 -3.15 -7.31
C LEU A 75 -5.02 -4.57 -7.41
N GLY A 76 -4.28 -4.88 -8.48
CA GLY A 76 -3.64 -6.19 -8.64
C GLY A 76 -2.61 -6.46 -7.55
N GLN A 77 -1.76 -5.48 -7.26
CA GLN A 77 -0.76 -5.57 -6.20
C GLN A 77 -1.41 -5.73 -4.82
N PHE A 78 -2.43 -4.91 -4.51
CA PHE A 78 -3.17 -5.00 -3.25
C PHE A 78 -3.80 -6.38 -3.04
N ILE A 79 -4.40 -6.98 -4.08
CA ILE A 79 -4.98 -8.34 -4.00
C ILE A 79 -3.89 -9.36 -3.69
N ASN A 80 -2.75 -9.29 -4.37
CA ASN A 80 -1.63 -10.22 -4.18
C ASN A 80 -1.04 -10.11 -2.77
N TYR A 81 -0.78 -8.88 -2.29
CA TYR A 81 -0.24 -8.65 -0.95
C TYR A 81 -1.23 -9.03 0.14
N ARG A 82 -2.51 -8.72 -0.02
CA ARG A 82 -3.55 -9.12 0.95
C ARG A 82 -3.62 -10.63 1.07
N PHE A 83 -3.50 -11.33 -0.05
CA PHE A 83 -3.47 -12.79 -0.04
C PHE A 83 -2.21 -13.32 0.66
N ALA A 84 -1.01 -12.84 0.32
CA ALA A 84 0.22 -13.25 0.99
C ALA A 84 0.20 -12.97 2.52
N LEU A 85 -0.29 -11.79 2.93
CA LEU A 85 -0.50 -11.45 4.33
C LEU A 85 -1.47 -12.40 5.02
N SER A 86 -2.56 -12.81 4.36
CA SER A 86 -3.53 -13.74 4.95
C SER A 86 -2.93 -15.11 5.29
N GLN A 87 -1.80 -15.46 4.69
CA GLN A 87 -1.13 -16.74 4.88
C GLN A 87 0.01 -16.64 5.90
N GLU A 88 0.81 -15.57 5.83
CA GLU A 88 2.02 -15.41 6.66
C GLU A 88 1.81 -14.55 7.92
N GLN A 89 0.98 -13.51 7.84
CA GLN A 89 0.73 -12.54 8.93
C GLN A 89 -0.75 -12.17 8.99
N PRO A 90 -1.66 -13.12 9.29
CA PRO A 90 -3.10 -12.95 9.16
C PRO A 90 -3.68 -11.85 10.07
N GLU A 91 -2.96 -11.46 11.11
CA GLU A 91 -3.34 -10.36 12.01
C GLU A 91 -3.00 -8.97 11.46
N ARG A 92 -2.22 -8.88 10.38
CA ARG A 92 -1.76 -7.62 9.79
C ARG A 92 -2.69 -7.17 8.66
N ILE A 93 -3.35 -6.03 8.87
CA ILE A 93 -4.32 -5.47 7.91
C ILE A 93 -3.58 -4.64 6.84
N LEU A 94 -3.86 -4.90 5.56
CA LEU A 94 -3.31 -4.12 4.45
C LEU A 94 -4.17 -2.88 4.14
N TYR A 95 -3.51 -1.73 4.03
CA TYR A 95 -4.09 -0.46 3.59
C TYR A 95 -3.38 0.06 2.35
N LEU A 96 -4.15 0.75 1.48
CA LEU A 96 -3.62 1.49 0.35
C LEU A 96 -3.59 2.98 0.71
N ALA A 97 -2.40 3.56 0.89
CA ALA A 97 -2.24 4.98 1.12
C ALA A 97 -2.23 5.72 -0.22
N VAL A 98 -3.12 6.71 -0.35
CA VAL A 98 -3.27 7.54 -1.55
C VAL A 98 -3.30 9.02 -1.18
N PRO A 99 -2.91 9.94 -2.08
CA PRO A 99 -3.01 11.38 -1.83
C PRO A 99 -4.47 11.79 -1.66
N LEU A 100 -4.72 12.80 -0.82
CA LEU A 100 -6.07 13.31 -0.58
C LEU A 100 -6.73 13.78 -1.88
N ASP A 101 -6.00 14.50 -2.73
CA ASP A 101 -6.53 14.96 -4.02
C ASP A 101 -6.96 13.80 -4.91
N THR A 102 -6.19 12.70 -4.95
CA THR A 102 -6.55 11.47 -5.68
C THR A 102 -7.78 10.81 -5.07
N TYR A 103 -7.88 10.78 -3.75
CA TYR A 103 -9.05 10.23 -3.06
C TYR A 103 -10.33 11.01 -3.43
N GLU A 104 -10.26 12.34 -3.29
CA GLU A 104 -11.37 13.26 -3.53
C GLU A 104 -11.84 13.31 -4.99
N THR A 105 -10.93 13.08 -5.94
CA THR A 105 -11.23 13.19 -7.39
C THR A 105 -11.50 11.84 -8.06
N PHE A 106 -10.67 10.83 -7.82
CA PHE A 106 -10.74 9.55 -8.53
C PHE A 106 -11.42 8.46 -7.71
N PHE A 107 -11.06 8.31 -6.42
CA PHE A 107 -11.66 7.25 -5.60
C PHE A 107 -13.12 7.53 -5.24
N LYS A 108 -13.59 8.78 -5.27
CA LYS A 108 -15.01 9.13 -5.09
C LYS A 108 -15.88 8.88 -6.32
N LEU A 109 -15.31 8.54 -7.48
CA LEU A 109 -16.11 8.22 -8.66
C LEU A 109 -16.93 6.93 -8.42
N PRO A 110 -18.17 6.83 -8.93
CA PRO A 110 -19.01 5.65 -8.74
C PRO A 110 -18.32 4.34 -9.17
N PHE A 111 -17.59 4.38 -10.28
CA PHE A 111 -16.82 3.24 -10.79
C PHE A 111 -15.83 2.70 -9.74
N THR A 112 -15.01 3.58 -9.18
CA THR A 112 -13.95 3.21 -8.22
C THR A 112 -14.55 2.78 -6.90
N GLN A 113 -15.60 3.47 -6.43
CA GLN A 113 -16.35 3.09 -5.23
C GLN A 113 -16.95 1.68 -5.34
N ILE A 114 -17.50 1.31 -6.50
CA ILE A 114 -18.06 -0.04 -6.72
C ILE A 114 -16.97 -1.12 -6.65
N ILE A 115 -15.75 -0.83 -7.10
CA ILE A 115 -14.65 -1.80 -7.12
C ILE A 115 -14.02 -2.00 -5.74
N ILE A 116 -13.97 -0.95 -4.91
CA ILE A 116 -13.30 -1.00 -3.60
C ILE A 116 -14.22 -1.35 -2.42
N GLN A 117 -15.51 -1.56 -2.67
CA GLN A 117 -16.48 -2.06 -1.68
C GLN A 117 -16.21 -3.53 -1.30
#